data_AF-A0A6V8JZ02-F1
#
_entry.id   AF-A0A6V8JZ02-F1
#
_cell.length_a   1.000
_cell.length_b   1.000
_cell.length_c   1.000
_cell.angle_alpha   90.00
_cell.angle_beta   90.00
_cell.angle_gamma   90.00
#
_symmetry.space_group_name_H-M   'P 1'
#
loop_
_entity.id
_entity.type
_entity.pdbx_description
1 polymer ?
#
loop_
_entity_poly.entity_id
_entity_poly.type
_entity_poly.pdbx_seq_one_letter_code
_entity_poly.pdbx_strand_id
1 'polypeptide(L)'
;MTQQPVPQQPVPQQPVPQQPVPPEPVSFEEFRLYHATTERVTDRRLALNRWNYSILVATLLAIGGVLTWSTSRPSYVLVGLGGVLVLSVAAILLCTYWIQQISDFKSLNAAKFRILNEMAPLIVFDGPSGPSAARSYRPFEREWEDLQDQQAVSKVPTGRLRHTLALSSSGAEYFIPRAFRVLFAGSWW
;
A
#
# COMPACT_ATOMS: atom_id res chain seq x y z
N MET A 1 -78.43 -23.65 -2.88
CA MET A 1 -77.11 -23.92 -2.29
C MET A 1 -76.08 -23.15 -3.09
N THR A 2 -75.67 -22.00 -2.57
CA THR A 2 -74.79 -21.02 -3.24
C THR A 2 -73.34 -21.40 -2.95
N GLN A 3 -72.57 -21.82 -3.96
CA GLN A 3 -71.15 -22.09 -3.78
C GLN A 3 -70.37 -20.76 -3.74
N GLN A 4 -69.65 -20.53 -2.64
CA GLN A 4 -68.71 -19.41 -2.54
C GLN A 4 -67.44 -19.74 -3.35
N PRO A 5 -66.83 -18.77 -4.06
CA PRO A 5 -65.56 -18.98 -4.74
C PRO A 5 -64.41 -19.01 -3.72
N VAL A 6 -63.51 -19.98 -3.88
CA VAL A 6 -62.30 -20.16 -3.06
C VAL A 6 -61.31 -19.00 -3.31
N PRO A 7 -60.73 -18.36 -2.28
CA PRO A 7 -59.70 -17.34 -2.47
C PRO A 7 -58.44 -17.94 -3.10
N GLN A 8 -58.00 -17.40 -4.24
CA GLN A 8 -56.71 -17.76 -4.83
C GLN A 8 -55.58 -17.18 -3.97
N GLN A 9 -54.75 -18.04 -3.40
CA GLN A 9 -53.52 -17.62 -2.72
C GLN A 9 -52.56 -16.99 -3.74
N PRO A 10 -51.82 -15.91 -3.38
CA PRO A 10 -50.79 -15.36 -4.24
C PRO A 10 -49.72 -16.42 -4.50
N VAL A 11 -49.48 -16.71 -5.77
CA VAL A 11 -48.36 -17.57 -6.20
C VAL A 11 -47.07 -16.94 -5.66
N PRO A 12 -46.21 -17.68 -4.94
CA PRO A 12 -44.90 -17.18 -4.54
C PRO A 12 -44.14 -16.74 -5.79
N GLN A 13 -43.84 -15.45 -5.90
CA GLN A 13 -42.98 -14.94 -6.96
C GLN A 13 -41.61 -15.61 -6.79
N GLN A 14 -41.25 -16.49 -7.74
CA GLN A 14 -39.91 -17.06 -7.78
C GLN A 14 -38.90 -15.90 -7.89
N PRO A 15 -37.79 -15.92 -7.12
CA PRO A 15 -36.74 -14.92 -7.25
C PRO A 15 -36.27 -14.89 -8.70
N VAL A 16 -36.44 -13.74 -9.36
CA VAL A 16 -35.88 -13.53 -10.69
C VAL A 16 -34.38 -13.78 -10.59
N PRO A 17 -33.79 -14.68 -11.40
CA PRO A 17 -32.34 -14.86 -11.45
C PRO A 17 -31.73 -13.49 -11.77
N GLN A 18 -30.98 -12.93 -10.83
CA GLN A 18 -30.22 -11.70 -11.06
C GLN A 18 -29.25 -11.99 -12.19
N GLN A 19 -29.58 -11.55 -13.41
CA GLN A 19 -28.62 -11.54 -14.50
C GLN A 19 -27.42 -10.71 -14.05
N PRO A 20 -26.18 -11.17 -14.26
CA PRO A 20 -25.00 -10.40 -13.91
C PRO A 20 -25.06 -9.08 -14.67
N VAL A 21 -25.19 -7.98 -13.94
CA VAL A 21 -25.18 -6.63 -14.51
C VAL A 21 -23.88 -6.50 -15.32
N PRO A 22 -23.94 -6.19 -16.63
CA PRO A 22 -22.72 -5.99 -17.41
C PRO A 22 -21.90 -4.87 -16.76
N PRO A 23 -20.56 -5.00 -16.70
CA PRO A 23 -19.71 -3.99 -16.11
C PRO A 23 -19.93 -2.64 -16.82
N GLU A 24 -20.16 -1.60 -16.03
CA GLU A 24 -20.41 -0.24 -16.53
C GLU A 24 -19.19 0.26 -17.32
N PRO A 25 -19.38 0.88 -18.50
CA PRO A 25 -18.26 1.40 -19.29
C PRO A 25 -17.52 2.50 -18.53
N VAL A 26 -16.20 2.45 -18.56
CA VAL A 26 -15.33 3.40 -17.85
C VAL A 26 -14.87 4.47 -18.84
N SER A 27 -14.98 5.75 -18.45
CA SER A 27 -14.47 6.85 -19.27
C SER A 27 -12.94 6.86 -19.26
N PHE A 28 -12.33 7.23 -20.39
CA PHE A 28 -10.88 7.38 -20.47
C PHE A 28 -10.33 8.38 -19.44
N GLU A 29 -11.06 9.45 -19.12
CA GLU A 29 -10.65 10.44 -18.14
C GLU A 29 -10.62 9.88 -16.72
N GLU A 30 -11.58 9.04 -16.35
CA GLU A 30 -11.58 8.33 -15.07
C GLU A 30 -10.37 7.40 -14.96
N PHE A 31 -10.10 6.61 -16.00
CA PHE A 31 -8.93 5.75 -16.05
C PHE A 31 -7.62 6.55 -15.93
N ARG A 32 -7.51 7.67 -16.65
CA ARG A 32 -6.36 8.58 -16.58
C ARG A 32 -6.17 9.16 -15.18
N LEU A 33 -7.25 9.55 -14.51
CA LEU A 33 -7.21 10.06 -13.15
C LEU A 33 -6.71 8.98 -12.17
N TYR A 34 -7.23 7.74 -12.28
CA TYR A 34 -6.76 6.61 -11.47
C TYR A 34 -5.27 6.34 -11.68
N HIS A 35 -4.81 6.36 -12.93
CA HIS A 35 -3.40 6.20 -13.27
C HIS A 35 -2.53 7.28 -12.61
N ALA A 36 -2.88 8.56 -12.80
CA ALA A 36 -2.14 9.68 -12.22
C ALA A 36 -2.10 9.64 -10.68
N THR A 37 -3.18 9.19 -10.03
CA THR A 37 -3.17 9.03 -8.57
C THR A 37 -2.33 7.84 -8.09
N THR A 38 -2.04 6.87 -8.95
CA THR A 38 -1.18 5.73 -8.63
C THR A 38 0.29 6.14 -8.68
N GLU A 39 0.69 6.90 -9.71
CA GLU A 39 2.03 7.51 -9.79
C GLU A 39 2.33 8.40 -8.58
N ARG A 40 1.40 9.28 -8.20
CA ARG A 40 1.56 10.15 -7.02
C ARG A 40 1.78 9.39 -5.71
N VAL A 41 1.19 8.20 -5.55
CA VAL A 41 1.40 7.38 -4.35
C VAL A 41 2.83 6.84 -4.33
N THR A 42 3.35 6.44 -5.50
CA THR A 42 4.75 6.02 -5.65
C THR A 42 5.72 7.17 -5.37
N ASP A 43 5.48 8.37 -5.90
CA ASP A 43 6.30 9.55 -5.65
C ASP A 43 6.32 9.91 -4.15
N ARG A 44 5.14 9.85 -3.51
CA ARG A 44 5.01 10.08 -2.07
C ARG A 44 5.81 9.05 -1.25
N ARG A 45 5.82 7.78 -1.66
CA ARG A 45 6.65 6.74 -1.02
C ARG A 45 8.14 7.08 -1.11
N LEU A 46 8.62 7.49 -2.29
CA LEU A 46 10.01 7.86 -2.51
C LEU A 46 10.41 9.09 -1.68
N ALA A 47 9.56 10.11 -1.65
CA ALA A 47 9.78 11.31 -0.85
C ALA A 47 9.86 11.00 0.66
N LEU A 48 8.95 10.15 1.16
CA LEU A 48 8.95 9.74 2.57
C LEU A 48 10.15 8.86 2.92
N ASN A 49 10.58 7.98 2.02
CA ASN A 49 11.82 7.23 2.20
C ASN A 49 13.03 8.18 2.33
N ARG A 50 13.16 9.15 1.43
CA ARG A 50 14.23 10.18 1.49
C ARG A 50 14.19 10.97 2.80
N TRP A 51 12.99 11.32 3.26
CA TRP A 51 12.80 12.01 4.53
C TRP A 51 13.21 11.14 5.73
N ASN A 52 12.80 9.86 5.76
CA ASN A 52 13.20 8.91 6.82
C ASN A 52 14.73 8.73 6.87
N TYR A 53 15.41 8.65 5.72
CA TYR A 53 16.87 8.64 5.67
C TYR A 53 17.47 9.89 6.31
N SER A 54 16.95 11.07 5.98
CA SER A 54 17.47 12.33 6.52
C SER A 54 17.33 12.41 8.05
N ILE A 55 16.24 11.89 8.61
CA ILE A 55 16.03 11.84 10.06
C ILE A 55 17.01 10.88 10.70
N LEU A 56 17.21 9.68 10.16
CA LEU A 56 18.16 8.72 10.71
C LEU A 56 19.58 9.28 10.76
N VAL A 57 20.02 9.95 9.69
CA VAL A 57 21.32 10.63 9.65
C VAL A 57 21.38 11.72 10.74
N ALA A 58 20.34 12.55 10.87
CA ALA A 58 20.28 13.56 11.90
C ALA A 58 20.32 12.96 13.32
N THR A 59 19.64 11.84 13.56
CA THR A 59 19.68 11.12 14.84
C THR A 59 21.08 10.59 15.16
N LEU A 60 21.78 10.03 14.17
CA LEU A 60 23.17 9.59 14.36
C LEU A 60 24.11 10.76 14.71
N LEU A 61 23.97 11.87 14.01
CA LEU A 61 24.75 13.08 14.30
C LEU A 61 24.43 13.63 15.70
N ALA A 62 23.16 13.62 16.11
CA ALA A 62 22.75 14.02 17.45
C ALA A 62 23.37 13.12 18.53
N ILE A 63 23.37 11.79 18.32
CA ILE A 63 24.05 10.84 19.24
C ILE A 63 25.54 11.16 19.34
N GLY A 64 26.24 11.35 18.21
CA GLY A 64 27.66 11.70 18.20
C GLY A 64 27.95 13.03 18.92
N GLY A 65 27.09 14.03 18.73
CA GLY A 65 27.17 15.33 19.41
C GLY A 65 26.97 15.20 20.92
N VAL A 66 25.93 14.47 21.36
CA VAL A 66 25.65 14.22 22.78
C VAL A 66 26.81 13.46 23.44
N LEU A 67 27.33 12.42 22.78
CA LEU A 67 28.46 11.65 23.30
C LEU A 67 29.70 12.54 23.47
N THR A 68 30.08 13.31 22.45
CA THR A 68 31.25 14.19 22.49
C THR A 68 31.11 15.26 23.59
N TRP A 69 29.93 15.87 23.70
CA TRP A 69 29.66 16.91 24.70
C TRP A 69 29.69 16.35 26.14
N SER A 70 29.13 15.16 26.32
CA SER A 70 29.00 14.48 27.61
C SER A 70 30.34 13.98 28.13
N THR A 71 31.16 13.35 27.29
CA THR A 71 32.49 12.83 27.70
C THR A 71 33.49 13.95 27.99
N SER A 72 33.33 15.12 27.36
CA SER A 72 34.13 16.30 27.65
C SER A 72 33.82 16.96 29.00
N ARG A 73 32.72 16.56 29.68
CA ARG A 73 32.31 17.11 30.97
C ARG A 73 31.87 15.99 31.94
N PRO A 74 32.75 15.52 32.83
CA PRO A 74 32.48 14.37 33.71
C PRO A 74 31.17 14.45 34.50
N SER A 75 30.77 15.66 34.91
CA SER A 75 29.53 15.93 35.66
C SER A 75 28.25 15.61 34.89
N TYR A 76 28.31 15.54 33.55
CA TYR A 76 27.15 15.37 32.67
C TYR A 76 27.08 13.99 32.00
N VAL A 77 27.99 13.07 32.37
CA VAL A 77 28.06 11.72 31.76
C VAL A 77 26.72 10.98 31.84
N LEU A 78 26.09 10.97 33.02
CA LEU A 78 24.77 10.36 33.24
C LEU A 78 23.67 10.97 32.36
N VAL A 79 23.67 12.30 32.21
CA VAL A 79 22.71 13.01 31.37
C VAL A 79 22.92 12.66 29.90
N GLY A 80 24.17 12.59 29.44
CA GLY A 80 24.48 12.18 28.08
C GLY A 80 24.08 10.73 27.79
N LEU A 81 24.32 9.80 28.72
CA LEU A 81 23.85 8.41 28.58
C LEU A 81 22.32 8.33 28.48
N GLY A 82 21.60 9.08 29.32
CA GLY A 82 20.15 9.19 29.23
C GLY A 82 19.69 9.75 27.87
N GLY A 83 20.36 10.78 27.37
CA GLY A 83 20.08 11.36 26.05
C GLY A 83 20.29 10.38 24.90
N VAL A 84 21.39 9.63 24.93
CA VAL A 84 21.66 8.57 23.92
C VAL A 84 20.59 7.49 23.98
N LEU A 85 20.20 7.04 25.18
CA LEU A 85 19.16 6.03 25.34
C LEU A 85 17.83 6.49 24.72
N VAL A 86 17.41 7.73 24.99
CA VAL A 86 16.17 8.30 24.41
C VAL A 86 16.26 8.38 22.90
N LEU A 87 17.38 8.83 22.34
CA LEU A 87 17.58 8.91 20.89
C LEU A 87 17.59 7.53 20.24
N SER A 88 18.18 6.52 20.88
CA SER A 88 18.17 5.13 20.41
C SER A 88 16.75 4.54 20.41
N VAL A 89 15.95 4.77 21.45
CA VAL A 89 14.55 4.34 21.49
C VAL A 89 13.75 5.02 20.38
N ALA A 90 13.92 6.33 20.18
CA ALA A 90 13.27 7.06 19.09
C ALA A 90 13.66 6.51 17.71
N ALA A 91 14.94 6.18 17.49
CA ALA A 91 15.42 5.58 16.26
C ALA A 91 14.78 4.20 15.98
N ILE A 92 14.62 3.37 17.02
CA ILE A 92 13.93 2.06 16.90
C ILE A 92 12.49 2.27 16.48
N LEU A 93 11.76 3.16 17.16
CA LEU A 93 10.37 3.46 16.85
C LEU A 93 10.23 3.97 15.40
N LEU A 94 11.10 4.87 14.97
CA LEU A 94 11.13 5.35 13.58
C LEU A 94 11.36 4.21 12.59
N CYS A 95 12.30 3.30 12.86
CA CYS A 95 12.56 2.16 11.98
C CYS A 95 11.34 1.23 11.90
N THR A 96 10.65 0.96 13.01
CA THR A 96 9.43 0.15 13.01
C THR A 96 8.30 0.81 12.22
N TYR A 97 8.09 2.11 12.43
CA TYR A 97 7.10 2.90 11.70
C TYR A 97 7.41 2.91 10.19
N TRP A 98 8.68 3.08 9.83
CA TRP A 98 9.10 3.11 8.43
C TRP A 98 8.88 1.76 7.73
N ILE A 99 9.15 0.64 8.41
CA ILE A 99 8.84 -0.70 7.87
C ILE A 99 7.33 -0.83 7.57
N GLN A 100 6.48 -0.42 8.50
CA GLN A 100 5.03 -0.46 8.32
C GLN A 100 4.60 0.43 7.14
N GLN A 101 5.15 1.63 7.07
CA GLN A 101 4.87 2.58 6.00
C GLN A 101 5.21 2.04 4.61
N ILE A 102 6.37 1.37 4.46
CA ILE A 102 6.75 0.73 3.19
C ILE A 102 5.72 -0.36 2.82
N SER A 103 5.27 -1.16 3.79
CA SER A 103 4.26 -2.20 3.58
C SER A 103 2.92 -1.61 3.11
N ASP A 104 2.45 -0.57 3.79
CA ASP A 104 1.16 0.07 3.49
C ASP A 104 1.13 0.67 2.08
N PHE A 105 2.19 1.39 1.68
CA PHE A 105 2.30 1.94 0.33
C PHE A 105 2.34 0.86 -0.76
N LYS A 106 2.99 -0.28 -0.47
CA LYS A 106 3.03 -1.41 -1.40
C LYS A 106 1.67 -2.06 -1.57
N SER A 107 0.95 -2.29 -0.47
CA SER A 107 -0.40 -2.85 -0.54
C SER A 107 -1.36 -1.92 -1.27
N LEU A 108 -1.28 -0.61 -1.01
CA LEU A 108 -2.11 0.38 -1.68
C LEU A 108 -1.84 0.44 -3.20
N ASN A 109 -0.56 0.48 -3.60
CA ASN A 109 -0.21 0.48 -5.02
C ASN A 109 -0.64 -0.82 -5.71
N ALA A 110 -0.43 -1.98 -5.08
CA ALA A 110 -0.89 -3.26 -5.62
C ALA A 110 -2.41 -3.25 -5.88
N ALA A 111 -3.19 -2.74 -4.92
CA ALA A 111 -4.65 -2.63 -5.07
C ALA A 111 -5.04 -1.67 -6.20
N LYS A 112 -4.34 -0.55 -6.36
CA LYS A 112 -4.58 0.42 -7.44
C LYS A 112 -4.26 -0.16 -8.82
N PHE A 113 -3.13 -0.86 -8.97
CA PHE A 113 -2.78 -1.54 -10.22
C PHE A 113 -3.78 -2.63 -10.59
N ARG A 114 -4.30 -3.37 -9.61
CA ARG A 114 -5.38 -4.34 -9.85
C ARG A 114 -6.62 -3.67 -10.44
N ILE A 115 -7.07 -2.56 -9.84
CA ILE A 115 -8.23 -1.80 -10.32
C ILE A 115 -7.96 -1.26 -11.73
N LEU A 116 -6.77 -0.70 -11.99
CA LEU A 116 -6.39 -0.23 -13.32
C LEU A 116 -6.44 -1.35 -14.38
N ASN A 117 -5.98 -2.55 -14.04
CA ASN A 117 -6.04 -3.69 -14.94
C ASN A 117 -7.48 -4.17 -15.20
N GLU A 118 -8.35 -4.12 -14.19
CA GLU A 118 -9.78 -4.41 -14.31
C GLU A 118 -10.53 -3.35 -15.14
N MET A 119 -10.14 -2.07 -15.03
CA MET A 119 -10.73 -0.95 -15.78
C MET A 119 -10.27 -0.94 -17.24
N ALA A 120 -9.02 -1.33 -17.53
CA ALA A 120 -8.44 -1.27 -18.87
C ALA A 120 -9.34 -1.84 -20.00
N PRO A 121 -9.90 -3.06 -19.90
CA PRO A 121 -10.76 -3.60 -20.96
C PRO A 121 -12.12 -2.89 -21.08
N LEU A 122 -12.52 -2.09 -20.10
CA LEU A 122 -13.80 -1.37 -20.04
C LEU A 122 -13.70 0.07 -20.59
N ILE A 123 -12.49 0.52 -20.95
CA ILE A 123 -12.27 1.87 -21.48
C ILE A 123 -12.93 2.00 -22.84
N VAL A 124 -13.77 3.02 -22.97
CA VAL A 124 -14.33 3.47 -24.24
C VAL A 124 -13.55 4.71 -24.69
N PHE A 125 -13.07 4.70 -25.93
CA PHE A 125 -12.41 5.87 -26.52
C PHE A 125 -13.42 6.68 -27.33
N ASP A 126 -13.36 8.00 -27.24
CA ASP A 126 -14.16 8.86 -28.11
C ASP A 126 -13.52 8.96 -29.50
N GLY A 127 -14.30 8.68 -30.54
CA GLY A 127 -13.92 8.80 -31.94
C GLY A 127 -14.61 9.99 -32.64
N PRO A 128 -14.24 10.30 -33.90
CA PRO A 128 -14.81 11.42 -34.67
C PRO A 128 -16.34 11.36 -34.85
N SER A 129 -16.94 10.18 -34.68
CA SER A 129 -18.36 9.89 -34.92
C SER A 129 -19.08 9.30 -33.68
N GLY A 130 -18.49 9.42 -32.49
CA GLY A 130 -19.02 8.85 -31.24
C GLY A 130 -18.10 7.79 -30.63
N PRO A 131 -18.60 6.91 -29.73
CA PRO A 131 -17.80 5.89 -29.07
C PRO A 131 -17.07 4.99 -30.09
N SER A 132 -15.74 5.00 -30.05
CA SER A 132 -14.88 4.17 -30.88
C SER A 132 -14.95 2.71 -30.44
N ALA A 133 -14.94 1.78 -31.41
CA ALA A 133 -14.83 0.35 -31.16
C ALA A 133 -13.42 -0.08 -30.70
N ALA A 134 -12.45 0.84 -30.68
CA ALA A 134 -11.13 0.60 -30.14
C ALA A 134 -11.27 0.19 -28.66
N ARG A 135 -10.64 -0.94 -28.30
CA ARG A 135 -10.53 -1.39 -26.90
C ARG A 135 -9.10 -1.24 -26.46
N SER A 136 -8.89 -0.76 -25.24
CA SER A 136 -7.56 -0.74 -24.63
C SER A 136 -7.18 -2.19 -24.33
N TYR A 137 -6.15 -2.69 -25.01
CA TYR A 137 -5.67 -4.05 -24.82
C TYR A 137 -4.77 -4.08 -23.59
N ARG A 138 -5.28 -4.72 -22.51
CA ARG A 138 -4.62 -5.05 -21.23
C ARG A 138 -3.19 -4.48 -21.07
N PRO A 139 -3.05 -3.15 -20.91
CA PRO A 139 -1.77 -2.46 -21.07
C PRO A 139 -0.78 -2.83 -19.95
N PHE A 140 -1.28 -3.31 -18.82
CA PHE A 140 -0.50 -3.69 -17.65
C PHE A 140 -0.34 -5.19 -17.50
N GLU A 141 -0.78 -6.00 -18.48
CA GLU A 141 -0.75 -7.46 -18.32
C GLU A 141 0.67 -7.98 -18.20
N ARG A 142 1.59 -7.47 -19.03
CA ARG A 142 3.01 -7.81 -18.94
C ARG A 142 3.62 -7.42 -17.59
N GLU A 143 3.30 -6.22 -17.09
CA GLU A 143 3.75 -5.78 -15.76
C GLU A 143 3.15 -6.64 -14.64
N TRP A 144 1.89 -7.06 -14.79
CA TRP A 144 1.17 -7.88 -13.83
C TRP A 144 1.65 -9.34 -13.84
N GLU A 145 1.98 -9.89 -15.00
CA GLU A 145 2.64 -11.18 -15.17
C GLU A 145 4.02 -11.16 -14.54
N ASP A 146 4.84 -10.13 -14.83
CA ASP A 146 6.15 -9.94 -14.20
C ASP A 146 6.03 -9.87 -12.66
N LEU A 147 4.98 -9.22 -12.14
CA LEU A 147 4.70 -9.16 -10.69
C LEU A 147 4.29 -10.52 -10.10
N GLN A 148 3.56 -11.34 -10.84
CA GLN A 148 3.19 -12.68 -10.41
C GLN A 148 4.38 -13.64 -10.47
N ASP A 149 5.15 -13.58 -11.56
CA ASP A 149 6.32 -14.43 -11.83
C ASP A 149 7.45 -14.17 -10.83
N GLN A 150 7.63 -12.92 -10.39
CA GLN A 150 8.62 -12.58 -9.37
C GLN A 150 8.23 -13.05 -7.94
N GLN A 151 7.12 -13.78 -7.77
CA GLN A 151 6.46 -14.00 -6.46
C GLN A 151 6.33 -12.67 -5.70
N ALA A 152 6.19 -11.57 -6.45
CA ALA A 152 6.20 -10.23 -5.89
C ALA A 152 4.85 -9.89 -5.26
N VAL A 153 3.94 -10.85 -5.09
CA VAL A 153 2.70 -10.65 -4.36
C VAL A 153 2.71 -11.58 -3.15
N SER A 154 3.24 -11.10 -2.04
CA SER A 154 3.19 -11.83 -0.78
C SER A 154 1.83 -11.57 -0.12
N LYS A 155 1.11 -12.63 0.29
CA LYS A 155 0.00 -12.50 1.25
C LYS A 155 0.62 -12.21 2.61
N VAL A 156 0.82 -10.94 2.94
CA VAL A 156 1.39 -10.55 4.24
C VAL A 156 0.29 -10.68 5.30
N PRO A 157 0.51 -11.43 6.40
CA PRO A 157 -0.46 -11.53 7.49
C PRO A 157 -0.42 -10.24 8.30
N THR A 158 -1.28 -9.29 7.97
CA THR A 158 -1.43 -8.03 8.70
C THR A 158 -2.52 -8.18 9.77
N GLY A 159 -2.17 -8.80 10.90
CA GLY A 159 -3.08 -8.91 12.05
C GLY A 159 -4.32 -9.78 11.82
N ARG A 160 -5.05 -10.06 12.91
CA ARG A 160 -5.95 -11.21 13.09
C ARG A 160 -7.17 -11.31 12.15
N LEU A 161 -7.41 -10.39 11.21
CA LEU A 161 -8.67 -10.36 10.43
C LEU A 161 -8.58 -9.88 8.95
N ARG A 162 -7.42 -9.54 8.37
CA ARG A 162 -7.37 -9.12 6.95
C ARG A 162 -6.11 -9.62 6.23
N HIS A 163 -6.32 -10.34 5.13
CA HIS A 163 -5.26 -10.66 4.17
C HIS A 163 -5.22 -9.58 3.09
N THR A 164 -4.11 -8.84 3.03
CA THR A 164 -3.87 -7.84 1.99
C THR A 164 -2.77 -8.32 1.05
N LEU A 165 -2.97 -8.14 -0.26
CA LEU A 165 -1.95 -8.39 -1.27
C LEU A 165 -0.92 -7.26 -1.17
N ALA A 166 0.35 -7.59 -0.95
CA ALA A 166 1.44 -6.62 -0.86
C ALA A 166 2.56 -6.98 -1.83
N LEU A 167 3.16 -5.95 -2.43
CA LEU A 167 4.30 -6.14 -3.31
C LEU A 167 5.53 -6.63 -2.52
N SER A 168 6.15 -7.74 -2.93
CA SER A 168 7.44 -8.19 -2.39
C SER A 168 8.47 -7.14 -2.74
N SER A 169 9.21 -6.72 -1.73
CA SER A 169 10.24 -5.71 -1.90
C SER A 169 11.45 -6.29 -2.62
N SER A 170 12.07 -5.49 -3.49
CA SER A 170 13.53 -5.53 -3.57
C SER A 170 14.07 -5.27 -2.16
N GLY A 171 14.75 -6.26 -1.56
CA GLY A 171 15.13 -6.27 -0.15
C GLY A 171 15.93 -5.04 0.32
N ALA A 172 16.48 -4.27 -0.63
CA ALA A 172 17.20 -3.03 -0.40
C ALA A 172 16.39 -1.96 0.36
N GLU A 173 15.08 -1.83 0.14
CA GLU A 173 14.27 -0.82 0.84
C GLU A 173 14.08 -1.13 2.33
N TYR A 174 14.04 -2.41 2.70
CA TYR A 174 13.95 -2.83 4.10
C TYR A 174 15.32 -2.99 4.76
N PHE A 175 16.40 -3.06 3.97
CA PHE A 175 17.74 -3.29 4.48
C PHE A 175 18.13 -2.26 5.54
N ILE A 176 17.98 -0.98 5.23
CA ILE A 176 18.39 0.11 6.12
C ILE A 176 17.56 0.14 7.42
N PRO A 177 16.21 0.18 7.39
CA PRO A 177 15.45 0.16 8.64
C PRO A 177 15.65 -1.13 9.45
N ARG A 178 15.85 -2.29 8.80
CA ARG A 178 16.16 -3.54 9.53
C ARG A 178 17.55 -3.50 10.17
N ALA A 179 18.57 -3.08 9.42
CA ALA A 179 19.93 -2.96 9.93
C ALA A 179 20.00 -2.01 11.13
N PHE A 180 19.31 -0.87 11.04
CA PHE A 180 19.25 0.11 12.14
C PHE A 180 18.46 -0.43 13.34
N ARG A 181 17.35 -1.12 13.10
CA ARG A 181 16.61 -1.79 14.18
C ARG A 181 17.50 -2.84 14.88
N VAL A 182 18.30 -3.60 14.14
CA VAL A 182 19.28 -4.54 14.74
C VAL A 182 20.35 -3.78 15.52
N LEU A 183 20.93 -2.72 14.96
CA LEU A 183 21.97 -1.92 15.63
C LEU A 183 21.49 -1.33 16.96
N PHE A 184 20.25 -0.85 17.03
CA PHE A 184 19.73 -0.21 18.23
C PHE A 184 18.99 -1.15 19.18
N ALA A 185 18.34 -2.21 18.68
CA ALA A 185 17.52 -3.11 19.51
C ALA A 185 18.15 -4.50 19.73
N GLY A 186 19.22 -4.85 19.02
CA GLY A 186 19.92 -6.14 19.16
C GLY A 186 19.12 -7.37 18.70
N SER A 187 17.97 -7.21 18.05
CA SER A 187 17.06 -8.32 17.72
C SER A 187 16.93 -8.54 16.21
N TRP A 188 17.13 -9.79 15.76
CA TRP A 188 16.98 -10.24 14.37
C TRP A 188 15.67 -11.02 14.22
N TRP A 189 14.58 -10.37 13.78
CA TRP A 189 13.29 -11.01 13.48
C TRP A 189 12.60 -10.34 12.29
#